data_AF-A0A964Q6X9-F1
#
_entry.id   AF-A0A964Q6X9-F1
#
_cell.length_a   1.000
_cell.length_b   1.000
_cell.length_c   1.000
_cell.angle_alpha   90.00
_cell.angle_beta   90.00
_cell.angle_gamma   90.00
#
_symmetry.space_group_name_H-M   'P 1'
#
loop_
_entity.id
_entity.type
_entity.pdbx_description
1 polymer ?
#
loop_
_entity_poly.entity_id
_entity_poly.type
_entity_poly.pdbx_seq_one_letter_code
_entity_poly.pdbx_strand_id
1 'polypeptide(L)'
;AVPGHHLQIALTQELPQRHSLRRDMGFTAFVEGWALYAERLGMEMKLFDDPYNDFGRLLYEMWRSCRLVVDTGMHALGWSRDQAVAFMRANTALSELNIDREVDRYISWPGQACAYKLGELEIRRLRALAQKELGNTFDLRAFHDAMLSDGALPLDVLGARMTKWIAARKSEMPLQKPVSAKLEKNGAMMAPAERTPTLKTPQIPAESNPLP
;
A
#
# COMPACT_ATOMS: atom_id res chain seq x y z
N ALA A 1 -6.66 -6.32 -16.88
CA ALA A 1 -5.67 -6.32 -17.98
C ALA A 1 -4.76 -5.10 -17.86
N VAL A 2 -5.25 -3.89 -18.18
CA VAL A 2 -4.54 -2.62 -17.97
C VAL A 2 -5.19 -1.89 -16.78
N PRO A 3 -4.43 -1.27 -15.86
CA PRO A 3 -2.96 -1.16 -15.79
C PRO A 3 -2.27 -2.33 -15.04
N GLY A 4 -2.96 -3.46 -14.84
CA GLY A 4 -2.46 -4.64 -14.11
C GLY A 4 -1.46 -5.51 -14.90
N HIS A 5 -1.65 -6.83 -14.86
CA HIS A 5 -0.70 -7.81 -15.43
C HIS A 5 -0.28 -7.53 -16.88
N HIS A 6 -1.20 -7.11 -17.75
CA HIS A 6 -0.85 -6.92 -19.17
C HIS A 6 0.22 -5.85 -19.33
N LEU A 7 0.01 -4.69 -18.70
CA LEU A 7 0.98 -3.58 -18.74
C LEU A 7 2.31 -3.99 -18.12
N GLN A 8 2.28 -4.60 -16.93
CA GLN A 8 3.50 -4.99 -16.22
C GLN A 8 4.34 -6.03 -16.98
N ILE A 9 3.70 -7.04 -17.55
CA ILE A 9 4.38 -8.10 -18.30
C ILE A 9 4.86 -7.57 -19.65
N ALA A 10 4.05 -6.78 -20.37
CA ALA A 10 4.45 -6.18 -21.65
C ALA A 10 5.68 -5.30 -21.47
N LEU A 11 5.69 -4.41 -20.47
CA LEU A 11 6.87 -3.60 -20.16
C LEU A 11 8.08 -4.47 -19.83
N THR A 12 7.91 -5.55 -19.06
CA THR A 12 9.02 -6.48 -18.76
C THR A 12 9.61 -7.12 -20.01
N GLN A 13 8.77 -7.44 -21.01
CA GLN A 13 9.18 -8.04 -22.28
C GLN A 13 9.87 -7.04 -23.23
N GLU A 14 9.53 -5.76 -23.13
CA GLU A 14 10.10 -4.67 -23.95
C GLU A 14 11.44 -4.14 -23.43
N LEU A 15 11.89 -4.56 -22.24
CA LEU A 15 13.14 -4.08 -21.67
C LEU A 15 14.35 -4.46 -22.56
N PRO A 16 15.37 -3.59 -22.68
CA PRO A 16 16.58 -3.88 -23.46
C PRO A 16 17.23 -5.20 -23.06
N GLN A 17 18.07 -5.77 -23.93
CA GLN A 17 18.70 -7.08 -23.68
C GLN A 17 19.29 -7.18 -22.26
N ARG A 18 18.73 -8.11 -21.49
CA ARG A 18 19.16 -8.50 -20.15
C ARG A 18 19.42 -9.99 -20.14
N HIS A 19 20.16 -10.45 -19.14
CA HIS A 19 20.35 -11.87 -18.90
C HIS A 19 18.98 -12.58 -18.81
N SER A 20 18.84 -13.74 -19.44
CA SER A 20 17.58 -14.50 -19.54
C SER A 20 16.90 -14.69 -18.18
N LEU A 21 17.68 -14.99 -17.14
CA LEU A 21 17.22 -15.08 -15.76
C LEU A 21 16.35 -13.88 -15.31
N ARG A 22 16.71 -12.64 -15.66
CA ARG A 22 15.95 -11.43 -15.28
C ARG A 22 14.68 -11.22 -16.09
N ARG A 23 14.62 -11.79 -17.30
CA ARG A 23 13.46 -11.72 -18.19
C ARG A 23 12.44 -12.83 -17.87
N ASP A 24 12.95 -14.02 -17.56
CA ASP A 24 12.14 -15.24 -17.50
C ASP A 24 11.70 -15.57 -16.05
N MET A 25 12.34 -15.00 -15.04
CA MET A 25 11.97 -15.20 -13.63
C MET A 25 10.83 -14.28 -13.20
N GLY A 26 9.76 -14.88 -12.67
CA GLY A 26 8.65 -14.16 -12.05
C GLY A 26 8.72 -14.22 -10.52
N PHE A 27 8.33 -13.12 -9.87
CA PHE A 27 8.16 -13.07 -8.42
C PHE A 27 6.69 -12.85 -8.10
N THR A 28 6.01 -13.88 -7.57
CA THR A 28 4.56 -13.84 -7.31
C THR A 28 4.15 -12.62 -6.51
N ALA A 29 4.90 -12.28 -5.45
CA ALA A 29 4.55 -11.13 -4.61
C ALA A 29 4.61 -9.80 -5.39
N PHE A 30 5.59 -9.62 -6.28
CA PHE A 30 5.65 -8.44 -7.13
C PHE A 30 4.52 -8.43 -8.15
N VAL A 31 4.35 -9.53 -8.89
CA VAL A 31 3.42 -9.61 -10.02
C VAL A 31 1.97 -9.47 -9.55
N GLU A 32 1.60 -10.23 -8.53
CA GLU A 32 0.26 -10.16 -7.94
C GLU A 32 0.05 -8.88 -7.13
N GLY A 33 1.08 -8.44 -6.41
CA GLY A 33 1.03 -7.18 -5.66
C GLY A 33 0.80 -5.97 -6.55
N TRP A 34 1.44 -5.93 -7.73
CA TRP A 34 1.20 -4.91 -8.74
C TRP A 34 -0.23 -4.96 -9.25
N ALA A 35 -0.75 -6.14 -9.57
CA ALA A 35 -2.11 -6.28 -10.07
C ALA A 35 -3.16 -5.78 -9.05
N LEU A 36 -3.01 -6.15 -7.77
CA LEU A 36 -3.88 -5.66 -6.70
C LEU A 36 -3.73 -4.15 -6.48
N TYR A 37 -2.50 -3.64 -6.55
CA TYR A 37 -2.25 -2.20 -6.45
C TYR A 37 -2.90 -1.44 -7.62
N ALA A 38 -2.87 -2.01 -8.83
CA ALA A 38 -3.50 -1.45 -10.01
C ALA A 38 -5.04 -1.40 -9.91
N GLU A 39 -5.68 -2.35 -9.22
CA GLU A 39 -7.13 -2.28 -8.92
C GLU A 39 -7.48 -1.02 -8.12
N ARG A 40 -6.60 -0.62 -7.19
CA ARG A 40 -6.76 0.61 -6.41
C ARG A 40 -6.67 1.88 -7.26
N LEU A 41 -5.86 1.87 -8.32
CA LEU A 41 -5.74 3.01 -9.25
C LEU A 41 -7.07 3.31 -9.94
N GLY A 42 -7.94 2.30 -10.12
CA GLY A 42 -9.28 2.52 -10.67
C GLY A 42 -10.12 3.52 -9.86
N MET A 43 -9.93 3.59 -8.54
CA MET A 43 -10.60 4.61 -7.71
C MET A 43 -10.07 6.02 -8.04
N GLU A 44 -8.75 6.16 -8.17
CA GLU A 44 -8.10 7.45 -8.47
C GLU A 44 -8.41 7.93 -9.89
N MET A 45 -8.61 6.98 -10.81
CA MET A 45 -9.02 7.21 -12.18
C MET A 45 -10.54 7.40 -12.35
N LYS A 46 -11.32 7.32 -11.27
CA LYS A 46 -12.80 7.39 -11.29
C LYS A 46 -13.46 6.36 -12.22
N LEU A 47 -12.99 5.12 -12.18
CA LEU A 47 -13.58 4.01 -12.93
C LEU A 47 -14.73 3.32 -12.17
N PHE A 48 -14.91 3.66 -10.89
CA PHE A 48 -15.93 3.09 -10.01
C PHE A 48 -16.96 4.15 -9.60
N ASP A 49 -17.59 4.79 -10.58
CA ASP A 49 -18.59 5.85 -10.34
C ASP A 49 -19.91 5.31 -9.75
N ASP A 50 -20.21 4.03 -9.99
CA ASP A 50 -21.33 3.32 -9.36
C ASP A 50 -20.85 2.64 -8.05
N PRO A 51 -21.49 2.90 -6.90
CA PRO A 51 -21.21 2.21 -5.63
C PRO A 51 -21.16 0.68 -5.73
N TYR A 52 -21.93 0.05 -6.64
CA TYR A 52 -21.88 -1.40 -6.83
C TYR A 52 -20.57 -1.86 -7.47
N ASN A 53 -19.95 -1.03 -8.32
CA ASN A 53 -18.65 -1.34 -8.91
C ASN A 53 -17.54 -1.30 -7.85
N ASP A 54 -17.56 -0.30 -6.96
CA ASP A 54 -16.61 -0.23 -5.84
C ASP A 54 -16.86 -1.34 -4.82
N PHE A 55 -18.13 -1.70 -4.57
CA PHE A 55 -18.47 -2.85 -3.75
C PHE A 55 -17.89 -4.16 -4.29
N GLY A 56 -17.98 -4.40 -5.59
CA GLY A 56 -17.34 -5.55 -6.24
C GLY A 56 -15.82 -5.58 -6.02
N ARG A 57 -15.14 -4.44 -6.17
CA ARG A 57 -13.71 -4.30 -5.88
C ARG A 57 -13.40 -4.62 -4.41
N LEU A 58 -14.21 -4.11 -3.47
CA LEU A 58 -14.05 -4.35 -2.04
C LEU A 58 -14.23 -5.83 -1.67
N LEU A 59 -15.21 -6.52 -2.25
CA LEU A 59 -15.38 -7.98 -2.06
C LEU A 59 -14.12 -8.74 -2.47
N TYR A 60 -13.55 -8.35 -3.61
CA TYR A 60 -12.33 -8.93 -4.13
C TYR A 60 -11.11 -8.59 -3.28
N GLU A 61 -10.98 -7.36 -2.77
CA GLU A 61 -9.91 -6.96 -1.84
C GLU A 61 -10.02 -7.70 -0.50
N MET A 62 -11.24 -7.88 0.01
CA MET A 62 -11.52 -8.63 1.26
C MET A 62 -11.07 -10.08 1.14
N TRP A 63 -11.40 -10.76 0.03
CA TRP A 63 -10.95 -12.13 -0.20
C TRP A 63 -9.42 -12.26 -0.19
N ARG A 64 -8.69 -11.37 -0.89
CA ARG A 64 -7.21 -11.43 -0.88
C ARG A 64 -6.62 -11.06 0.48
N SER A 65 -7.35 -10.28 1.29
CA SER A 65 -6.95 -10.01 2.67
C SER A 65 -7.15 -11.24 3.56
N CYS A 66 -8.25 -11.98 3.38
CA CYS A 66 -8.52 -13.24 4.09
C CYS A 66 -7.45 -14.31 3.81
N ARG A 67 -6.82 -14.30 2.63
CA ARG A 67 -5.70 -15.20 2.30
C ARG A 67 -4.55 -15.11 3.29
N LEU A 68 -4.21 -13.92 3.79
CA LEU A 68 -3.17 -13.76 4.81
C LEU A 68 -3.52 -14.51 6.09
N VAL A 69 -4.77 -14.41 6.52
CA VAL A 69 -5.26 -15.02 7.76
C VAL A 69 -5.35 -16.54 7.63
N VAL A 70 -5.92 -17.02 6.53
CA VAL A 70 -6.17 -18.46 6.34
C VAL A 70 -4.88 -19.23 6.11
N ASP A 71 -3.98 -18.71 5.27
CA ASP A 71 -2.71 -19.38 4.96
C ASP A 71 -1.81 -19.45 6.21
N THR A 72 -1.64 -18.34 6.94
CA THR A 72 -0.90 -18.36 8.21
C THR A 72 -1.64 -19.11 9.32
N GLY A 73 -2.97 -19.06 9.33
CA GLY A 73 -3.83 -19.84 10.22
C GLY A 73 -3.51 -21.33 10.12
N MET A 74 -3.55 -21.88 8.91
CA MET A 74 -3.26 -23.30 8.67
C MET A 74 -1.78 -23.64 8.90
N HIS A 75 -0.87 -22.85 8.35
CA HIS A 75 0.54 -23.25 8.23
C HIS A 75 1.44 -22.78 9.38
N ALA A 76 0.98 -21.86 10.22
CA ALA A 76 1.74 -21.36 11.37
C ALA A 76 0.96 -21.44 12.69
N LEU A 77 -0.37 -21.36 12.66
CA LEU A 77 -1.21 -21.34 13.86
C LEU A 77 -1.99 -22.65 14.10
N GLY A 78 -1.79 -23.66 13.25
CA GLY A 78 -2.36 -24.99 13.42
C GLY A 78 -3.86 -25.11 13.14
N TRP A 79 -4.45 -24.20 12.35
CA TRP A 79 -5.86 -24.30 11.96
C TRP A 79 -6.11 -25.56 11.12
N SER A 80 -7.22 -26.23 11.40
CA SER A 80 -7.75 -27.27 10.52
C SER A 80 -8.33 -26.67 9.24
N ARG A 81 -8.51 -27.51 8.22
CA ARG A 81 -9.25 -27.17 7.00
C ARG A 81 -10.64 -26.59 7.32
N ASP A 82 -11.36 -27.18 8.26
CA ASP A 82 -12.72 -26.74 8.62
C ASP A 82 -12.71 -25.35 9.26
N GLN A 83 -11.71 -25.02 10.08
CA GLN A 83 -11.54 -23.67 10.63
C GLN A 83 -11.25 -22.65 9.52
N ALA A 84 -10.40 -23.01 8.56
CA ALA A 84 -10.11 -22.17 7.39
C ALA A 84 -11.36 -21.93 6.52
N VAL A 85 -12.14 -22.97 6.22
CA VAL A 85 -13.41 -22.86 5.48
C VAL A 85 -14.42 -22.01 6.23
N ALA A 86 -14.60 -22.25 7.53
CA ALA A 86 -15.52 -21.47 8.37
C ALA A 86 -15.14 -19.98 8.39
N PHE A 87 -13.85 -19.67 8.50
CA PHE A 87 -13.36 -18.30 8.44
C PHE A 87 -13.66 -17.65 7.08
N MET A 88 -13.36 -18.32 5.98
CA MET A 88 -13.62 -17.80 4.63
C MET A 88 -15.12 -17.56 4.39
N ARG A 89 -15.98 -18.46 4.86
CA ARG A 89 -17.44 -18.32 4.78
C ARG A 89 -17.95 -17.12 5.56
N ALA A 90 -17.38 -16.84 6.73
CA ALA A 90 -17.80 -15.72 7.57
C ALA A 90 -17.30 -14.36 7.06
N ASN A 91 -16.20 -14.31 6.30
CA ASN A 91 -15.52 -13.06 5.96
C ASN A 91 -15.51 -12.73 4.46
N THR A 92 -16.06 -13.60 3.61
CA THR A 92 -16.10 -13.37 2.16
C THR A 92 -17.49 -13.63 1.58
N ALA A 93 -17.78 -13.06 0.42
CA ALA A 93 -19.00 -13.34 -0.35
C ALA A 93 -18.80 -14.45 -1.40
N LEU A 94 -17.81 -15.33 -1.19
CA LEU A 94 -17.54 -16.44 -2.11
C LEU A 94 -18.57 -17.56 -1.95
N SER A 95 -18.82 -18.31 -3.01
CA SER A 95 -19.60 -19.53 -2.93
C SER A 95 -18.84 -20.62 -2.17
N GLU A 96 -19.57 -21.54 -1.52
CA GLU A 96 -19.00 -22.69 -0.81
C GLU A 96 -17.99 -23.47 -1.67
N LEU A 97 -18.35 -23.76 -2.93
CA LEU A 97 -17.48 -24.45 -3.86
C LEU A 97 -16.16 -23.70 -4.11
N ASN A 98 -16.20 -22.37 -4.21
CA ASN A 98 -14.99 -21.57 -4.39
C ASN A 98 -14.16 -21.52 -3.11
N ILE A 99 -14.80 -21.44 -1.94
CA ILE A 99 -14.13 -21.48 -0.63
C ILE A 99 -13.37 -22.81 -0.49
N ASP A 100 -14.05 -23.94 -0.70
CA ASP A 100 -13.43 -25.26 -0.58
C ASP A 100 -12.22 -25.39 -1.51
N ARG A 101 -12.37 -25.04 -2.79
CA ARG A 101 -11.29 -25.09 -3.78
C ARG A 101 -10.10 -24.22 -3.40
N GLU A 102 -10.36 -23.01 -2.93
CA GLU A 102 -9.29 -22.10 -2.53
C GLU A 102 -8.58 -22.57 -1.26
N VAL A 103 -9.31 -23.06 -0.26
CA VAL A 103 -8.70 -23.61 0.96
C VAL A 103 -7.85 -24.84 0.61
N ASP A 104 -8.34 -25.76 -0.22
CA ASP A 104 -7.57 -26.91 -0.69
C ASP A 104 -6.30 -26.49 -1.44
N ARG A 105 -6.42 -25.45 -2.27
CA ARG A 105 -5.26 -24.84 -2.94
C ARG A 105 -4.26 -24.29 -1.94
N TYR A 106 -4.70 -23.56 -0.91
CA TYR A 106 -3.82 -22.98 0.11
C TYR A 106 -3.12 -24.06 0.95
N ILE A 107 -3.79 -25.19 1.20
CA ILE A 107 -3.16 -26.36 1.84
C ILE A 107 -2.04 -26.91 0.96
N SER A 108 -2.29 -27.06 -0.34
CA SER A 108 -1.30 -27.64 -1.28
C SER A 108 -0.14 -26.72 -1.62
N TRP A 109 -0.28 -25.40 -1.44
CA TRP A 109 0.74 -24.42 -1.81
C TRP A 109 0.94 -23.33 -0.75
N PRO A 110 1.63 -23.66 0.37
CA PRO A 110 1.82 -22.74 1.49
C PRO A 110 2.51 -21.43 1.08
N GLY A 111 2.03 -20.29 1.59
CA GLY A 111 2.64 -18.97 1.41
C GLY A 111 2.32 -18.27 0.09
N GLN A 112 1.88 -18.99 -0.95
CA GLN A 112 1.54 -18.40 -2.24
C GLN A 112 0.38 -17.40 -2.12
N ALA A 113 -0.63 -17.75 -1.33
CA ALA A 113 -1.81 -16.92 -1.13
C ALA A 113 -1.49 -15.60 -0.40
N CYS A 114 -0.47 -15.61 0.47
CA CYS A 114 -0.01 -14.41 1.19
C CYS A 114 0.66 -13.40 0.26
N ALA A 115 1.30 -13.86 -0.82
CA ALA A 115 2.13 -13.03 -1.70
C ALA A 115 1.36 -11.84 -2.31
N TYR A 116 0.07 -12.03 -2.63
CA TYR A 116 -0.79 -11.01 -3.25
C TYR A 116 -0.86 -9.75 -2.38
N LYS A 117 -1.37 -9.90 -1.15
CA LYS A 117 -1.62 -8.75 -0.27
C LYS A 117 -0.33 -8.19 0.30
N LEU A 118 0.68 -9.03 0.58
CA LEU A 118 2.02 -8.57 0.99
C LEU A 118 2.66 -7.68 -0.08
N GLY A 119 2.59 -8.10 -1.36
CA GLY A 119 3.10 -7.30 -2.47
C GLY A 119 2.38 -5.96 -2.63
N GLU A 120 1.04 -5.97 -2.57
CA GLU A 120 0.25 -4.73 -2.64
C GLU A 120 0.60 -3.78 -1.50
N LEU A 121 0.68 -4.30 -0.26
CA LEU A 121 1.00 -3.51 0.92
C LEU A 121 2.40 -2.90 0.82
N GLU A 122 3.39 -3.62 0.31
CA GLU A 122 4.74 -3.07 0.12
C GLU A 122 4.75 -1.95 -0.92
N ILE A 123 4.08 -2.13 -2.07
CA ILE A 123 3.97 -1.07 -3.08
C ILE A 123 3.26 0.17 -2.51
N ARG A 124 2.19 -0.02 -1.73
CA ARG A 124 1.48 1.07 -1.04
C ARG A 124 2.37 1.77 -0.02
N ARG A 125 3.15 1.03 0.76
CA ARG A 125 4.12 1.56 1.72
C ARG A 125 5.18 2.42 1.02
N LEU A 126 5.73 1.93 -0.10
CA LEU A 126 6.71 2.66 -0.90
C LEU A 126 6.12 3.91 -1.54
N ARG A 127 4.89 3.86 -2.03
CA ARG A 127 4.18 5.05 -2.54
C ARG A 127 3.96 6.09 -1.45
N ALA A 128 3.48 5.68 -0.28
CA ALA A 128 3.27 6.58 0.85
C ALA A 128 4.59 7.22 1.30
N LEU A 129 5.68 6.46 1.31
CA LEU A 129 7.02 6.98 1.58
C LEU A 129 7.45 8.02 0.53
N ALA A 130 7.28 7.72 -0.77
CA ALA A 130 7.61 8.65 -1.85
C ALA A 130 6.79 9.95 -1.77
N GLN A 131 5.48 9.85 -1.52
CA GLN A 131 4.61 11.00 -1.33
C GLN A 131 5.05 11.87 -0.14
N LYS A 132 5.42 11.23 0.97
CA LYS A 132 5.92 11.93 2.16
C LYS A 132 7.25 12.64 1.90
N GLU A 133 8.21 11.96 1.28
CA GLU A 133 9.58 12.47 1.12
C GLU A 133 9.70 13.50 -0.01
N LEU A 134 8.91 13.38 -1.07
CA LEU A 134 8.95 14.27 -2.24
C LEU A 134 7.88 15.38 -2.17
N GLY A 135 6.84 15.23 -1.34
CA GLY A 135 5.80 16.24 -1.17
C GLY A 135 5.21 16.70 -2.51
N ASN A 136 5.22 18.02 -2.74
CA ASN A 136 4.64 18.63 -3.94
C ASN A 136 5.38 18.28 -5.24
N THR A 137 6.60 17.72 -5.18
CA THR A 137 7.33 17.26 -6.37
C THR A 137 7.12 15.77 -6.66
N PHE A 138 6.26 15.09 -5.92
CA PHE A 138 5.88 13.70 -6.22
C PHE A 138 5.09 13.62 -7.52
N ASP A 139 5.62 12.89 -8.51
CA ASP A 139 4.88 12.49 -9.73
C ASP A 139 4.59 10.99 -9.68
N LEU A 140 3.29 10.65 -9.73
CA LEU A 140 2.81 9.27 -9.72
C LEU A 140 3.28 8.47 -10.93
N ARG A 141 3.35 9.09 -12.12
CA ARG A 141 3.83 8.42 -13.35
C ARG A 141 5.30 8.06 -13.21
N ALA A 142 6.11 9.02 -12.76
CA ALA A 142 7.54 8.77 -12.52
C ALA A 142 7.77 7.67 -11.46
N PHE A 143 6.89 7.59 -10.44
CA PHE A 143 6.92 6.50 -9.46
C PHE A 143 6.59 5.14 -10.10
N HIS A 144 5.56 5.07 -10.96
CA HIS A 144 5.19 3.84 -11.67
C HIS A 144 6.26 3.41 -12.69
N ASP A 145 6.84 4.36 -13.43
CA ASP A 145 7.95 4.12 -14.34
C ASP A 145 9.13 3.52 -13.58
N ALA A 146 9.51 4.15 -12.46
CA ALA A 146 10.55 3.61 -11.59
C ALA A 146 10.18 2.21 -11.10
N MET A 147 8.96 1.99 -10.61
CA MET A 147 8.50 0.69 -10.10
C MET A 147 8.65 -0.44 -11.13
N LEU A 148 8.33 -0.19 -12.39
CA LEU A 148 8.24 -1.21 -13.45
C LEU A 148 9.49 -1.34 -14.31
N SER A 149 10.41 -0.35 -14.30
CA SER A 149 11.52 -0.30 -15.26
C SER A 149 12.53 -1.45 -15.15
N ASP A 150 12.51 -2.22 -14.06
CA ASP A 150 13.38 -3.38 -13.87
C ASP A 150 12.64 -4.71 -13.89
N GLY A 151 11.38 -4.72 -14.34
CA GLY A 151 10.55 -5.91 -14.32
C GLY A 151 10.31 -6.43 -12.90
N ALA A 152 9.92 -7.70 -12.79
CA ALA A 152 9.65 -8.29 -11.48
C ALA A 152 10.92 -8.39 -10.61
N LEU A 153 10.79 -8.02 -9.34
CA LEU A 153 11.85 -8.05 -8.33
C LEU A 153 11.34 -8.71 -7.04
N PRO A 154 12.21 -9.37 -6.25
CA PRO A 154 11.93 -9.65 -4.85
C PRO A 154 11.54 -8.37 -4.10
N LEU A 155 10.63 -8.46 -3.11
CA LEU A 155 10.10 -7.27 -2.42
C LEU A 155 11.16 -6.47 -1.65
N ASP A 156 12.17 -7.14 -1.09
CA ASP A 156 13.31 -6.52 -0.42
C ASP A 156 14.20 -5.73 -1.40
N VAL A 157 14.50 -6.32 -2.55
CA VAL A 157 15.25 -5.67 -3.64
C VAL A 157 14.44 -4.48 -4.19
N LEU A 158 13.13 -4.67 -4.39
CA LEU A 158 12.22 -3.60 -4.80
C LEU A 158 12.24 -2.44 -3.80
N GLY A 159 12.10 -2.75 -2.51
CA GLY A 159 12.06 -1.75 -1.44
C GLY A 159 13.37 -0.96 -1.35
N ALA A 160 14.51 -1.64 -1.40
CA ALA A 160 15.83 -1.00 -1.40
C ALA A 160 16.01 -0.08 -2.61
N ARG A 161 15.60 -0.54 -3.79
CA ARG A 161 15.70 0.21 -5.04
C ARG A 161 14.81 1.45 -5.04
N MET A 162 13.55 1.31 -4.66
CA MET A 162 12.60 2.44 -4.61
C MET A 162 13.02 3.47 -3.54
N THR A 163 13.57 3.02 -2.42
CA THR A 163 14.14 3.93 -1.41
C THR A 163 15.30 4.75 -1.98
N LYS A 164 16.20 4.13 -2.75
CA LYS A 164 17.29 4.84 -3.45
C LYS A 164 16.75 5.83 -4.49
N TRP A 165 15.74 5.44 -5.27
CA TRP A 165 15.09 6.34 -6.23
C TRP A 165 14.47 7.56 -5.55
N ILE A 166 13.75 7.38 -4.42
CA ILE A 166 13.19 8.48 -3.63
C ILE A 166 14.30 9.42 -3.15
N ALA A 167 15.40 8.88 -2.60
CA ALA A 167 16.51 9.68 -2.11
C ALA A 167 17.18 10.50 -3.23
N ALA A 168 17.38 9.90 -4.42
CA ALA A 168 17.92 10.60 -5.58
C ALA A 168 16.99 11.75 -6.03
N ARG A 169 15.68 11.48 -6.16
CA ARG A 169 14.69 12.51 -6.50
C ARG A 169 14.65 13.66 -5.50
N LYS A 170 14.79 13.36 -4.21
CA LYS A 170 14.85 14.37 -3.15
C LYS A 170 16.09 15.26 -3.27
N SER A 171 17.23 14.70 -3.67
CA SER A 171 18.48 15.46 -3.88
C SER A 171 18.44 16.39 -5.10
N GLU A 172 17.62 16.06 -6.10
CA GLU A 172 17.39 16.88 -7.30
C GLU A 172 16.44 18.06 -7.03
N MET A 173 15.75 18.09 -5.87
CA MET A 173 14.86 19.19 -5.52
C MET A 173 15.67 20.48 -5.34
N PRO A 174 15.23 21.61 -5.91
CA PRO A 174 15.85 22.90 -5.65
C PRO A 174 15.85 23.15 -4.14
N LEU A 175 17.02 23.47 -3.58
CA LEU A 175 17.11 23.94 -2.20
C LEU A 175 16.11 25.09 -2.04
N GLN A 176 15.08 24.89 -1.22
CA GLN A 176 14.24 26.02 -0.81
C GLN A 176 15.18 27.03 -0.16
N LYS A 177 15.34 28.20 -0.78
CA LYS A 177 16.06 29.31 -0.16
C LYS A 177 15.44 29.52 1.22
N PRO A 178 16.23 29.68 2.30
CA PRO A 178 15.66 30.05 3.58
C PRO A 178 14.79 31.28 3.33
N VAL A 179 13.53 31.23 3.77
CA VAL A 179 12.70 32.42 3.81
C VAL A 179 13.48 33.42 4.65
N SER A 180 14.08 34.41 4.01
CA SER A 180 14.78 35.48 4.68
C SER A 180 13.75 36.14 5.57
N ALA A 181 13.92 35.98 6.89
CA ALA A 181 13.15 36.70 7.86
C ALA A 181 13.32 38.18 7.54
N LYS A 182 12.31 38.80 6.95
CA LYS A 182 12.20 40.25 6.86
C LYS A 182 12.14 40.74 8.30
N LEU A 183 13.28 41.19 8.82
CA LEU A 183 13.35 42.08 9.98
C LEU A 183 12.65 43.38 9.58
N GLU A 184 11.33 43.44 9.79
CA GLU A 184 10.63 44.71 9.79
C GLU A 184 11.06 45.50 11.03
N LYS A 185 12.01 46.43 10.80
CA LYS A 185 12.26 47.54 11.71
C LYS A 185 11.06 48.49 11.64
N ASN A 186 10.11 48.35 12.55
CA ASN A 186 9.21 49.44 12.91
C ASN A 186 9.42 49.77 14.38
N GLY A 187 10.07 50.91 14.60
CA GLY A 187 10.14 51.55 15.91
C GLY A 187 8.81 52.23 16.23
N ALA A 188 8.28 51.94 17.41
CA ALA A 188 7.37 52.80 18.15
C ALA A 188 7.58 52.55 19.65
N MET A 189 7.79 53.63 20.41
CA MET A 189 7.99 53.62 21.85
C MET A 189 6.67 53.40 22.62
N MET A 190 6.80 52.64 23.72
CA MET A 190 6.10 52.67 25.02
C MET A 190 4.57 52.53 25.15
N ALA A 191 4.14 51.50 25.92
CA ALA A 191 3.54 51.64 27.27
C ALA A 191 3.41 50.24 27.95
N PRO A 192 3.37 50.12 29.30
CA PRO A 192 3.56 48.84 30.00
C PRO A 192 2.27 48.17 30.51
N ALA A 193 2.40 46.85 30.70
CA ALA A 193 1.67 45.91 31.57
C ALA A 193 0.17 45.62 31.28
N GLU A 194 -0.17 44.35 31.06
CA GLU A 194 -0.92 43.54 32.04
C GLU A 194 -1.17 42.07 31.60
N ARG A 195 -1.01 41.17 32.59
CA ARG A 195 -1.68 39.87 32.84
C ARG A 195 -1.50 38.69 31.86
N THR A 196 -0.80 37.68 32.39
CA THR A 196 -0.78 36.28 31.98
C THR A 196 -2.15 35.61 32.15
N PRO A 197 -2.68 34.87 31.15
CA PRO A 197 -3.74 33.91 31.38
C PRO A 197 -3.13 32.52 31.58
N THR A 198 -3.31 31.97 32.78
CA THR A 198 -3.11 30.57 33.14
C THR A 198 -3.88 29.63 32.20
N LEU A 199 -3.18 28.67 31.59
CA LEU A 199 -3.77 27.52 30.91
C LEU A 199 -4.54 26.66 31.91
N LYS A 200 -5.86 26.52 31.73
CA LYS A 200 -6.66 25.50 32.41
C LYS A 200 -6.41 24.15 31.73
N THR A 201 -5.93 23.19 32.50
CA THR A 201 -5.84 21.77 32.12
C THR A 201 -7.26 21.20 31.95
N PRO A 202 -7.58 20.46 30.88
CA PRO A 202 -8.88 19.79 30.77
C PRO A 202 -8.94 18.59 31.72
N GLN A 203 -9.96 18.53 32.58
CA GLN A 203 -10.31 17.34 33.35
C GLN A 203 -11.02 16.33 32.44
N ILE A 204 -10.53 15.08 32.44
CA ILE A 204 -11.19 13.93 31.81
C ILE A 204 -12.17 13.34 32.84
N PRO A 205 -13.48 13.23 32.55
CA PRO A 205 -14.38 12.48 33.40
C PRO A 205 -14.18 10.98 33.16
N ALA A 206 -13.85 10.25 34.21
CA ALA A 206 -13.95 8.80 34.25
C ALA A 206 -15.38 8.42 34.61
N GLU A 207 -16.12 7.82 33.68
CA GLU A 207 -17.33 7.07 34.03
C GLU A 207 -17.30 5.70 33.36
N SER A 208 -17.07 4.73 34.23
CA SER A 208 -17.42 3.33 34.12
C SER A 208 -18.93 3.16 34.26
N ASN A 209 -19.58 2.47 33.31
CA ASN A 209 -20.63 1.52 33.67
C ASN A 209 -20.81 0.48 32.56
N PRO A 210 -20.92 -0.83 32.89
CA PRO A 210 -21.21 -1.88 31.91
C PRO A 210 -22.70 -1.91 31.55
N LEU A 211 -22.98 -2.19 30.28
CA LEU A 211 -24.32 -2.40 29.73
C LEU A 211 -24.88 -3.79 30.10
N PRO A 212 -26.22 -3.95 30.10
CA PRO A 212 -26.95 -5.09 30.66
C PRO A 212 -26.76 -6.41 29.93
#